data_AF-A0A2V2DEL9-F1
#
_entry.id   AF-A0A2V2DEL9-F1
#
_cell.length_a   1.000
_cell.length_b   1.000
_cell.length_c   1.000
_cell.angle_alpha   90.00
_cell.angle_beta   90.00
_cell.angle_gamma   90.00
#
_symmetry.space_group_name_H-M   'P 1'
#
loop_
_entity.id
_entity.type
_entity.pdbx_description
1 polymer ?
#
loop_
_entity_poly.entity_id
_entity_poly.type
_entity_poly.pdbx_seq_one_letter_code
_entity_poly.pdbx_strand_id
1 'polypeptide(L)'
;MEDIGKRLLQSINNYYAKNDNATNEGLAEYLLKNVEELSMSHVYEALHGTEEEHLNVAHFLSRPIGSKVQIRSDLIPGENYGGTGFMIDMVPYLGKEAVITGYECQEDCVPAYLLDVDDSFWSWNEEMLERS
;
A
#
# COMPACT_ATOMS: atom_id res chain seq x y z
N MET A 1 -12.99 16.45 0.64
CA MET A 1 -11.88 15.78 -0.08
C MET A 1 -12.52 14.66 -0.86
N GLU A 2 -12.39 14.69 -2.19
CA GLU A 2 -12.95 13.65 -3.05
C GLU A 2 -12.03 12.44 -3.03
N ASP A 3 -12.61 11.26 -2.84
CA ASP A 3 -11.91 9.98 -2.68
C ASP A 3 -11.14 9.63 -3.96
N ILE A 4 -9.81 9.45 -3.85
CA ILE A 4 -8.91 9.13 -4.95
C ILE A 4 -9.36 7.86 -5.68
N GLY A 5 -9.90 6.87 -4.95
CA GLY A 5 -10.43 5.65 -5.55
C GLY A 5 -11.60 5.92 -6.50
N LYS A 6 -12.49 6.86 -6.18
CA LYS A 6 -13.60 7.25 -7.05
C LYS A 6 -13.11 7.96 -8.33
N ARG A 7 -12.09 8.80 -8.20
CA ARG A 7 -11.46 9.50 -9.34
C ARG A 7 -10.71 8.53 -10.27
N LEU A 8 -10.08 7.51 -9.70
CA LEU A 8 -9.40 6.44 -10.43
C LEU A 8 -10.42 5.63 -11.27
N LEU A 9 -11.45 5.10 -10.61
CA LEU A 9 -12.51 4.32 -11.25
C LEU A 9 -13.21 5.12 -12.36
N GLN A 10 -13.50 6.40 -12.12
CA GLN A 10 -14.12 7.25 -13.15
C GLN A 10 -13.20 7.43 -14.36
N SER A 11 -11.89 7.55 -14.15
CA SER A 11 -10.90 7.72 -15.22
C SER A 11 -10.70 6.44 -16.02
N ILE A 12 -10.69 5.28 -15.37
CA ILE A 12 -10.66 3.95 -16.03
C ILE A 12 -11.90 3.78 -16.92
N ASN A 13 -13.09 4.04 -16.38
CA ASN A 13 -14.35 3.93 -17.14
C ASN A 13 -14.37 4.88 -18.35
N ASN A 14 -13.88 6.10 -18.18
CA ASN A 14 -13.78 7.07 -19.27
C ASN A 14 -12.82 6.63 -20.37
N TYR A 15 -11.74 5.92 -20.03
CA TYR A 15 -10.76 5.41 -20.99
C TYR A 15 -11.37 4.31 -21.85
N TYR A 16 -11.98 3.29 -21.24
CA TYR A 16 -12.60 2.18 -21.99
C TYR A 16 -13.82 2.62 -22.81
N ALA A 17 -14.58 3.62 -22.34
CA ALA A 17 -15.70 4.16 -23.10
C ALA A 17 -15.29 4.93 -24.38
N LYS A 18 -14.02 5.33 -24.50
CA LYS A 18 -13.51 6.15 -25.61
C LYS A 18 -12.56 5.41 -26.55
N ASN A 19 -12.12 4.21 -26.17
CA ASN A 19 -11.09 3.47 -26.89
C ASN A 19 -11.56 2.05 -27.16
N ASP A 20 -12.06 1.81 -28.38
CA ASP A 20 -12.54 0.50 -28.82
C ASP A 20 -11.44 -0.58 -28.86
N ASN A 21 -10.16 -0.17 -28.92
CA ASN A 21 -8.96 -1.02 -28.84
C ASN A 21 -8.08 -0.61 -27.64
N ALA A 22 -8.67 -0.59 -26.45
CA ALA A 22 -7.97 -0.28 -25.21
C ALA A 22 -6.80 -1.28 -24.95
N THR A 23 -5.64 -0.76 -24.56
CA THR A 23 -4.48 -1.55 -24.11
C THR A 23 -4.07 -1.14 -22.71
N ASN A 24 -3.40 -2.03 -21.98
CA ASN A 24 -2.92 -1.72 -20.64
C ASN A 24 -1.90 -0.57 -20.64
N GLU A 25 -1.01 -0.54 -21.64
CA GLU A 25 -0.04 0.54 -21.84
C GLU A 25 -0.73 1.88 -22.09
N GLY A 26 -1.78 1.90 -22.93
CA GLY A 26 -2.54 3.12 -23.20
C GLY A 26 -3.36 3.60 -22.00
N LEU A 27 -3.89 2.67 -21.20
CA LEU A 27 -4.56 3.01 -19.93
C LEU A 27 -3.55 3.58 -18.94
N ALA A 28 -2.33 3.06 -18.89
CA ALA A 28 -1.25 3.56 -18.03
C ALA A 28 -0.97 5.04 -18.27
N GLU A 29 -0.69 5.38 -19.53
CA GLU A 29 -0.40 6.75 -19.95
C GLU A 29 -1.60 7.68 -19.69
N TYR A 30 -2.82 7.18 -19.87
CA TYR A 30 -4.02 7.93 -19.61
C TYR A 30 -4.20 8.26 -18.12
N LEU A 31 -3.98 7.28 -17.23
CA LEU A 31 -4.14 7.48 -15.79
C LEU A 31 -3.12 8.47 -15.23
N LEU A 32 -1.85 8.36 -15.64
CA LEU A 32 -0.78 9.30 -15.24
C LEU A 32 -1.08 10.74 -15.68
N LYS A 33 -1.71 10.91 -16.85
CA LYS A 33 -2.01 12.23 -17.39
C LYS A 33 -3.23 12.89 -16.75
N ASN A 34 -4.19 12.09 -16.26
CA ASN A 34 -5.49 12.60 -15.81
C ASN A 34 -5.68 12.53 -14.29
N VAL A 35 -4.77 11.89 -13.57
CA VAL A 35 -4.80 11.81 -12.10
C VAL A 35 -3.43 12.25 -11.57
N GLU A 36 -3.30 13.54 -11.28
CA GLU A 36 -2.03 14.21 -10.89
C GLU A 36 -1.34 13.59 -9.65
N GLU A 37 -2.08 12.83 -8.85
CA GLU A 37 -1.62 12.20 -7.60
C GLU A 37 -1.11 10.76 -7.81
N LEU A 38 -1.19 10.21 -9.03
CA LEU A 38 -0.70 8.86 -9.33
C LEU A 38 0.79 8.86 -9.72
N SER A 39 1.55 7.97 -9.08
CA SER A 39 2.88 7.57 -9.54
C SER A 39 2.76 6.39 -10.52
N MET A 40 3.86 6.10 -11.23
CA MET A 40 3.98 4.90 -12.06
C MET A 40 3.67 3.60 -11.30
N SER A 41 4.01 3.52 -10.01
CA SER A 41 3.74 2.33 -9.18
C SER A 41 2.23 2.08 -9.02
N HIS A 42 1.44 3.12 -8.71
CA HIS A 42 -0.02 3.01 -8.60
C HIS A 42 -0.66 2.57 -9.92
N VAL A 43 -0.05 2.91 -11.05
CA VAL A 43 -0.53 2.57 -12.37
C VAL A 43 -0.18 1.13 -12.76
N TYR A 44 1.04 0.67 -12.46
CA TYR A 44 1.42 -0.73 -12.66
C TYR A 44 0.53 -1.68 -11.83
N GLU A 45 0.25 -1.32 -10.58
CA GLU A 45 -0.68 -2.06 -9.71
C GLU A 45 -2.11 -2.11 -10.28
N ALA A 46 -2.59 -1.01 -10.86
CA ALA A 46 -3.92 -0.91 -11.48
C ALA A 46 -4.04 -1.65 -12.83
N LEU A 47 -2.94 -2.08 -13.44
CA LEU A 47 -2.94 -2.73 -14.77
C LEU A 47 -2.60 -4.23 -14.74
N HIS A 48 -1.96 -4.69 -13.66
CA HIS A 48 -1.45 -6.05 -13.55
C HIS A 48 -2.13 -6.90 -12.46
N GLY A 49 -2.93 -6.31 -11.58
CA GLY A 49 -3.86 -7.07 -10.75
C GLY A 49 -4.94 -7.78 -11.58
N THR A 50 -5.64 -8.73 -10.98
CA THR A 50 -6.95 -9.18 -11.48
C THR A 50 -8.05 -8.26 -10.91
N GLU A 51 -9.26 -8.22 -11.51
CA GLU A 51 -10.39 -7.37 -11.03
C GLU A 51 -10.69 -7.52 -9.51
N GLU A 52 -10.29 -8.62 -8.87
CA GLU A 52 -10.37 -8.84 -7.42
C GLU A 52 -9.16 -8.31 -6.61
N GLU A 53 -7.98 -8.19 -7.22
CA GLU A 53 -6.73 -7.76 -6.56
C GLU A 53 -6.48 -6.25 -6.66
N HIS A 54 -7.09 -5.59 -7.66
CA HIS A 54 -6.90 -4.16 -7.93
C HIS A 54 -7.49 -3.20 -6.89
N LEU A 55 -8.27 -3.67 -5.91
CA LEU A 55 -8.79 -2.82 -4.85
C LEU A 55 -7.89 -2.72 -3.61
N ASN A 56 -6.75 -3.42 -3.59
CA ASN A 56 -6.10 -3.74 -2.33
C ASN A 56 -4.73 -3.09 -2.11
N VAL A 57 -3.85 -2.94 -3.10
CA VAL A 57 -2.48 -2.45 -2.83
C VAL A 57 -2.45 -0.96 -2.43
N ALA A 58 -3.17 -0.10 -3.16
CA ALA A 58 -3.37 1.31 -2.80
C ALA A 58 -4.27 1.51 -1.55
N HIS A 59 -4.82 0.42 -0.98
CA HIS A 59 -5.64 0.43 0.23
C HIS A 59 -4.90 -0.11 1.46
N PHE A 60 -3.76 -0.80 1.30
CA PHE A 60 -3.06 -1.45 2.41
C PHE A 60 -2.00 -0.57 3.10
N LEU A 61 -1.34 0.34 2.37
CA LEU A 61 -0.31 1.22 2.93
C LEU A 61 -0.60 2.69 2.60
N SER A 62 -1.24 3.40 3.53
CA SER A 62 -1.68 4.79 3.35
C SER A 62 -0.64 5.85 3.74
N ARG A 63 0.45 5.46 4.39
CA ARG A 63 1.38 6.38 5.06
C ARG A 63 2.67 6.59 4.25
N PRO A 64 3.07 7.84 3.97
CA PRO A 64 4.28 8.10 3.19
C PRO A 64 5.57 7.81 3.98
N ILE A 65 6.65 7.45 3.29
CA ILE A 65 8.03 7.40 3.83
C ILE A 65 8.35 8.71 4.55
N GLY A 66 8.99 8.60 5.71
CA GLY A 66 9.27 9.72 6.61
C GLY A 66 8.15 10.02 7.62
N SER A 67 6.99 9.37 7.50
CA SER A 67 5.94 9.48 8.52
C SER A 67 6.36 8.84 9.82
N LYS A 68 6.02 9.51 10.93
CA LYS A 68 6.09 8.91 12.26
C LYS A 68 4.87 8.03 12.52
N VAL A 69 5.13 6.90 13.13
CA VAL A 69 4.12 5.91 13.53
C VAL A 69 4.45 5.37 14.91
N GLN A 70 3.46 4.84 15.60
CA GLN A 70 3.69 4.07 16.83
C GLN A 70 3.30 2.62 16.58
N ILE A 71 4.17 1.68 16.94
CA ILE A 71 3.83 0.26 16.90
C ILE A 71 2.85 -0.01 18.04
N ARG A 72 1.71 -0.63 17.73
CA ARG A 72 0.70 -1.01 18.71
C ARG A 72 1.32 -1.76 19.89
N SER A 73 0.85 -1.50 21.11
CA SER A 73 1.37 -2.17 22.31
C SER A 73 0.65 -3.49 22.64
N ASP A 74 -0.45 -3.79 21.96
CA ASP A 74 -1.37 -4.89 22.27
C ASP A 74 -1.31 -6.07 21.28
N LEU A 75 -0.28 -6.11 20.41
CA LEU A 75 -0.11 -7.20 19.45
C LEU A 75 0.26 -8.51 20.16
N ILE A 76 -0.28 -9.62 19.66
CA ILE A 76 -0.16 -10.96 20.27
C ILE A 76 0.74 -11.83 19.38
N PRO A 77 1.89 -12.32 19.88
CA PRO A 77 2.79 -13.16 19.09
C PRO A 77 2.11 -14.41 18.52
N GLY A 78 2.36 -14.70 17.25
CA GLY A 78 1.77 -15.82 16.51
C GLY A 78 0.50 -15.48 15.74
N GLU A 79 -0.08 -14.29 15.94
CA GLU A 79 -1.22 -13.79 15.17
C GLU A 79 -0.79 -13.16 13.84
N ASN A 80 -1.72 -13.15 12.88
CA ASN A 80 -1.59 -12.39 11.63
C ASN A 80 -2.47 -11.15 11.67
N TYR A 81 -1.90 -10.01 11.33
CA TYR A 81 -2.59 -8.72 11.18
C TYR A 81 -2.50 -8.35 9.71
N GLY A 82 -3.60 -7.99 9.04
CA GLY A 82 -3.56 -7.59 7.63
C GLY A 82 -2.75 -8.50 6.67
N GLY A 83 -2.59 -9.80 6.99
CA GLY A 83 -1.76 -10.75 6.23
C GLY A 83 -0.26 -10.81 6.61
N THR A 84 0.22 -9.97 7.52
CA THR A 84 1.59 -10.03 8.08
C THR A 84 1.59 -10.76 9.42
N GLY A 85 2.47 -11.75 9.56
CA GLY A 85 2.64 -12.48 10.82
C GLY A 85 3.46 -11.69 11.84
N PHE A 86 2.94 -11.58 13.06
CA PHE A 86 3.65 -10.97 14.18
C PHE A 86 4.41 -12.04 14.99
N MET A 87 5.75 -11.98 14.96
CA MET A 87 6.62 -12.98 15.59
C MET A 87 7.07 -12.58 16.99
N ILE A 88 7.45 -13.57 17.81
CA ILE A 88 7.92 -13.34 19.19
C ILE A 88 9.12 -12.38 19.26
N ASP A 89 9.99 -12.42 18.26
CA ASP A 89 11.18 -11.57 18.16
C ASP A 89 10.85 -10.10 17.84
N MET A 90 9.60 -9.81 17.46
CA MET A 90 9.10 -8.45 17.21
C MET A 90 8.56 -7.77 18.49
N VAL A 91 8.32 -8.53 19.56
CA VAL A 91 7.82 -8.02 20.86
C VAL A 91 8.64 -6.86 21.45
N PRO A 92 9.98 -6.83 21.35
CA PRO A 92 10.78 -5.72 21.86
C PRO A 92 10.48 -4.36 21.22
N TYR A 93 9.73 -4.31 20.11
CA TYR A 93 9.39 -3.07 19.41
C TYR A 93 7.99 -2.52 19.74
N LEU A 94 7.16 -3.27 20.46
CA LEU A 94 5.82 -2.84 20.84
C LEU A 94 5.82 -1.51 21.60
N GLY A 95 4.89 -0.63 21.24
CA GLY A 95 4.73 0.70 21.85
C GLY A 95 5.78 1.73 21.46
N LYS A 96 6.81 1.37 20.68
CA LYS A 96 7.84 2.33 20.24
C LYS A 96 7.33 3.21 19.10
N GLU A 97 7.78 4.46 19.10
CA GLU A 97 7.72 5.32 17.93
C GLU A 97 8.77 4.90 16.91
N ALA A 98 8.42 4.99 15.63
CA ALA A 98 9.29 4.67 14.51
C ALA A 98 9.00 5.60 13.33
N VAL A 99 9.93 5.62 12.37
CA VAL A 99 9.79 6.31 11.09
C VAL A 99 9.71 5.27 9.98
N ILE A 100 8.77 5.45 9.06
CA ILE A 100 8.69 4.63 7.85
C ILE A 100 9.88 4.97 6.95
N THR A 101 10.72 3.99 6.66
CA THR A 101 11.93 4.12 5.84
C THR A 101 11.71 3.61 4.42
N GLY A 102 10.75 2.71 4.21
CA GLY A 102 10.47 2.09 2.93
C GLY A 102 9.22 1.22 2.93
N TYR A 103 9.03 0.52 1.81
CA TYR A 103 7.93 -0.43 1.61
C TYR A 103 8.49 -1.76 1.11
N GLU A 104 7.92 -2.87 1.58
CA GLU A 104 8.15 -4.23 1.11
C GLU A 104 7.03 -4.61 0.14
N CYS A 105 7.37 -4.84 -1.12
CA CYS A 105 6.40 -5.16 -2.19
C CYS A 105 6.88 -6.34 -3.06
N GLN A 106 7.61 -7.30 -2.50
CA GLN A 106 8.03 -8.50 -3.25
C GLN A 106 6.81 -9.35 -3.67
N GLU A 107 6.91 -10.02 -4.83
CA GLU A 107 5.80 -10.75 -5.48
C GLU A 107 5.11 -11.80 -4.59
N ASP A 108 5.83 -12.38 -3.62
CA ASP A 108 5.32 -13.41 -2.70
C ASP A 108 4.96 -12.86 -1.30
N CYS A 109 5.00 -11.54 -1.09
CA CYS A 109 4.80 -10.91 0.22
C CYS A 109 3.61 -9.96 0.23
N VAL A 110 2.88 -9.92 1.35
CA VAL A 110 1.85 -8.90 1.58
C VAL A 110 2.52 -7.53 1.71
N PRO A 111 2.00 -6.47 1.08
CA PRO A 111 2.56 -5.13 1.20
C PRO A 111 2.73 -4.71 2.66
N ALA A 112 3.93 -4.25 3.02
CA ALA A 112 4.23 -3.81 4.38
C ALA A 112 5.17 -2.60 4.41
N TYR A 113 5.15 -1.89 5.54
CA TYR A 113 6.10 -0.86 5.92
C TYR A 113 7.40 -1.47 6.45
N LEU A 114 8.50 -0.79 6.13
CA LEU A 114 9.79 -0.98 6.76
C LEU A 114 10.04 0.21 7.70
N LEU A 115 10.55 -0.07 8.90
CA LEU A 115 10.72 0.92 9.96
C LEU A 115 12.19 1.11 10.33
N ASP A 116 12.53 2.26 10.89
CA ASP A 116 13.89 2.54 11.38
C ASP A 116 14.24 1.81 12.69
N VAL A 117 13.24 1.53 13.53
CA VAL A 117 13.41 0.98 14.88
C VAL A 117 14.04 -0.42 14.90
N ASP A 118 13.96 -1.13 13.79
CA ASP A 118 14.51 -2.47 13.58
C ASP A 118 15.45 -2.55 12.37
N ASP A 119 15.98 -1.40 11.92
CA ASP A 119 16.83 -1.31 10.73
C ASP A 119 16.17 -1.88 9.45
N SER A 120 14.86 -1.71 9.32
CA SER A 120 14.06 -2.17 8.17
C SER A 120 14.08 -3.69 7.99
N PHE A 121 14.25 -4.41 9.09
CA PHE A 121 14.37 -5.86 9.09
C PHE A 121 13.00 -6.55 9.05
N TRP A 122 12.00 -6.01 9.76
CA TRP A 122 10.66 -6.59 9.80
C TRP A 122 9.68 -5.84 8.92
N SER A 123 8.72 -6.59 8.39
CA SER A 123 7.54 -6.10 7.72
C SER A 123 6.46 -5.72 8.74
N TRP A 124 5.93 -4.51 8.64
CA TRP A 124 4.85 -3.99 9.50
C TRP A 124 3.69 -3.50 8.64
N ASN A 125 2.45 -3.96 8.85
CA ASN A 125 1.30 -3.41 8.10
C ASN A 125 0.55 -2.31 8.86
N GLU A 126 -0.46 -1.74 8.20
CA GLU A 126 -1.30 -0.67 8.75
C GLU A 126 -2.03 -1.06 10.04
N GLU A 127 -2.52 -2.30 10.18
CA GLU A 127 -3.25 -2.77 11.38
C GLU A 127 -2.34 -2.89 12.61
N MET A 128 -1.03 -2.93 12.41
CA MET A 128 -0.02 -3.00 13.48
C MET A 128 0.43 -1.62 13.97
N LEU A 129 -0.02 -0.55 13.30
CA LEU A 129 0.48 0.82 13.52
C LEU A 129 -0.62 1.80 13.92
N GLU A 130 -0.38 2.54 14.99
CA GLU A 130 -1.21 3.66 15.41
C GLU A 130 -0.69 4.98 14.82
N ARG A 131 -1.57 5.98 14.75
CA ARG A 131 -1.16 7.36 14.42
C ARG A 131 -0.50 7.99 15.65
N SER A 132 0.74 8.46 15.49
CA SER A 132 1.43 9.31 16.47
C SER A 132 0.95 10.76 16.41
#